data_AF-A0A482DU06-F1
#
_entry.id   AF-A0A482DU06-F1
#
_cell.length_a   1.000
_cell.length_b   1.000
_cell.length_c   1.000
_cell.angle_alpha   90.00
_cell.angle_beta   90.00
_cell.angle_gamma   90.00
#
_symmetry.space_group_name_H-M   'P 1'
#
loop_
_entity.id
_entity.type
_entity.pdbx_description
1 polymer ?
#
loop_
_entity_poly.entity_id
_entity_poly.type
_entity_poly.pdbx_seq_one_letter_code
_entity_poly.pdbx_strand_id
1 'polypeptide(L)'
;MKIFLFFNSSLIFFTTEIKRNLFLLGLVLYLWKTDCFCFKSFYLIFIEDNLLLEIIPFIIYNNVKKDRKLIIEENNKKPGIYKWTNKISEKSYIGSAIDLSKRLKDYLSPSYLEKELLKHNSIIYKAILKYGYDNFKLEILEHSNKENLIEREQHFIDTIKPAYNICSTAGSSFNRPTRLETRDKLKAAWIIRKENQVGVKHVEVTDLETGNTVTYNSIRETAVALNTSHTLIRKYINNQQIFLNKYKLTIKT
;
A
#
# COMPACT_ATOMS: atom_id res chain seq x y z
N MET A 1 34.46 -10.96 -9.46
CA MET A 1 35.04 -10.96 -10.82
C MET A 1 36.33 -10.14 -10.80
N LYS A 2 37.51 -10.76 -10.97
CA LYS A 2 38.77 -10.01 -11.10
C LYS A 2 38.92 -9.60 -12.57
N ILE A 3 38.88 -8.31 -12.87
CA ILE A 3 39.12 -7.79 -14.22
C ILE A 3 40.60 -7.43 -14.32
N PHE A 4 41.30 -7.97 -15.31
CA PHE A 4 42.68 -7.64 -15.64
C PHE A 4 42.71 -6.84 -16.94
N LEU A 5 43.44 -5.72 -16.96
CA LEU A 5 43.76 -4.98 -18.16
C LEU A 5 45.23 -4.60 -18.15
N PHE A 6 45.90 -4.81 -19.29
CA PHE A 6 47.31 -4.46 -19.50
C PHE A 6 47.43 -3.08 -20.15
N PHE A 7 48.29 -2.23 -19.60
CA PHE A 7 48.85 -1.07 -20.28
C PHE A 7 50.32 -0.90 -19.86
N ASN A 8 51.23 -0.82 -20.83
CA ASN A 8 52.67 -0.54 -20.69
C ASN A 8 53.37 -1.20 -19.47
N SER A 9 53.47 -2.53 -19.52
CA SER A 9 54.45 -3.35 -18.80
C SER A 9 54.52 -3.24 -17.27
N SER A 10 53.51 -2.68 -16.60
CA SER A 10 53.49 -2.60 -15.13
C SER A 10 52.15 -3.09 -14.57
N LEU A 11 52.21 -4.04 -13.64
CA LEU A 11 51.03 -4.64 -12.98
C LEU A 11 50.58 -3.75 -11.82
N ILE A 12 49.45 -3.07 -11.94
CA ILE A 12 48.89 -2.23 -10.85
C ILE A 12 47.68 -2.94 -10.24
N PHE A 13 47.76 -3.20 -8.93
CA PHE A 13 46.66 -3.78 -8.14
C PHE A 13 45.80 -2.68 -7.52
N PHE A 14 44.49 -2.76 -7.69
CA PHE A 14 43.54 -1.87 -7.00
C PHE A 14 42.71 -2.64 -5.98
N THR A 15 42.96 -2.38 -4.70
CA THR A 15 42.15 -2.88 -3.59
C THR A 15 41.50 -1.70 -2.88
N THR A 16 40.26 -1.37 -3.26
CA THR A 16 39.15 -0.79 -2.46
C THR A 16 38.16 -0.05 -3.35
N GLU A 17 36.89 -0.10 -2.96
CA GLU A 17 35.71 0.37 -3.70
C GLU A 17 35.69 1.89 -3.94
N ILE A 18 36.31 2.67 -3.06
CA ILE A 18 36.41 4.14 -3.12
C ILE A 18 37.22 4.59 -4.35
N LYS A 19 38.28 3.87 -4.72
CA LYS A 19 39.11 4.21 -5.89
C LYS A 19 38.41 3.90 -7.21
N ARG A 20 37.46 2.96 -7.23
CA ARG A 20 36.61 2.64 -8.40
C ARG A 20 35.69 3.81 -8.75
N ASN A 21 35.08 4.44 -7.74
CA ASN A 21 34.17 5.57 -7.96
C ASN A 21 34.91 6.84 -8.41
N LEU A 22 36.10 7.12 -7.86
CA LEU A 22 36.96 8.22 -8.34
C LEU A 22 37.46 8.00 -9.77
N PHE A 23 37.79 6.75 -10.13
CA PHE A 23 38.16 6.38 -11.49
C PHE A 23 37.00 6.55 -12.47
N LEU A 24 35.78 6.12 -12.09
CA LEU A 24 34.56 6.33 -12.87
C LEU A 24 34.27 7.82 -13.07
N LEU A 25 34.42 8.64 -12.03
CA LEU A 25 34.25 10.10 -12.13
C LEU A 25 35.27 10.73 -13.10
N GLY A 26 36.53 10.29 -13.04
CA GLY A 26 37.57 10.72 -13.99
C GLY A 26 37.30 10.29 -15.42
N LEU A 27 36.77 9.08 -15.62
CA LEU A 27 36.38 8.55 -16.93
C LEU A 27 35.19 9.33 -17.52
N VAL A 28 34.20 9.70 -16.69
CA VAL A 28 33.05 10.52 -17.10
C VAL A 28 33.50 11.90 -17.58
N LEU A 29 34.39 12.55 -16.83
CA LEU A 29 34.93 13.86 -17.20
C LEU A 29 35.78 13.79 -18.49
N TYR A 30 36.50 12.68 -18.70
CA TYR A 30 37.29 12.45 -19.92
C TYR A 30 36.41 12.19 -21.15
N LEU A 31 35.38 11.36 -21.02
CA LEU A 31 34.47 10.99 -22.11
C LEU A 31 33.54 12.15 -22.51
N TRP A 32 33.21 13.06 -21.60
CA TRP A 32 32.46 14.28 -21.91
C TRP A 32 33.25 15.25 -22.81
N LYS A 33 34.58 15.08 -22.86
CA LYS A 33 35.50 15.89 -23.68
C LYS A 33 35.70 15.34 -25.09
N THR A 34 35.22 14.13 -25.38
CA THR A 34 35.36 13.47 -26.69
C THR A 34 33.97 13.18 -27.27
N ASP A 35 33.59 13.83 -28.38
CA ASP A 35 32.28 13.69 -29.04
C ASP A 35 32.09 12.30 -29.70
N CYS A 36 32.06 11.23 -28.91
CA CYS A 36 31.96 9.86 -29.39
C CYS A 36 30.57 9.27 -29.11
N PHE A 37 29.70 9.28 -30.12
CA PHE A 37 28.28 8.87 -30.04
C PHE A 37 28.09 7.37 -29.69
N CYS A 38 29.02 6.51 -30.09
CA CYS A 38 28.93 5.06 -29.86
C CYS A 38 29.15 4.66 -28.38
N PHE A 39 29.94 5.45 -27.64
CA PHE A 39 30.15 5.27 -26.20
C PHE A 39 28.96 5.74 -25.36
N LYS A 40 28.16 6.69 -25.85
CA LYS A 40 26.95 7.17 -25.16
C LYS A 40 25.93 6.05 -24.96
N SER A 41 25.75 5.19 -25.96
CA SER A 41 24.85 4.02 -25.87
C SER A 41 25.37 2.96 -24.90
N PHE A 42 26.67 2.64 -24.95
CA PHE A 42 27.29 1.69 -24.03
C PHE A 42 27.31 2.19 -22.57
N TYR A 43 27.47 3.51 -22.38
CA TYR A 43 27.41 4.18 -21.08
C TYR A 43 25.98 4.20 -20.49
N LEU A 44 24.95 4.41 -21.32
CA LEU A 44 23.56 4.28 -20.89
C LEU A 44 23.25 2.85 -20.39
N ILE A 45 23.68 1.84 -21.14
CA ILE A 45 23.52 0.42 -20.76
C ILE A 45 24.28 0.10 -19.46
N PHE A 46 25.49 0.62 -19.29
CA PHE A 46 26.29 0.36 -18.08
C PHE A 46 25.78 1.08 -16.82
N ILE A 47 25.07 2.21 -16.99
CA ILE A 47 24.39 2.90 -15.88
C ILE A 47 23.16 2.11 -15.42
N GLU A 48 22.39 1.54 -16.34
CA GLU A 48 21.17 0.79 -16.00
C GLU A 48 21.46 -0.45 -15.13
N ASP A 49 22.58 -1.15 -15.35
CA ASP A 49 22.91 -2.39 -14.62
C ASP A 49 23.65 -2.18 -13.29
N ASN A 50 24.25 -1.01 -13.03
CA ASN A 50 25.09 -0.78 -11.84
C ASN A 50 24.65 0.38 -10.94
N LEU A 51 23.55 1.07 -11.25
CA LEU A 51 22.93 2.02 -10.34
C LEU A 51 21.83 1.33 -9.52
N LEU A 52 22.20 0.35 -8.70
CA LEU A 52 21.51 0.19 -7.42
C LEU A 52 21.81 1.48 -6.64
N LEU A 53 21.05 2.54 -6.92
CA LEU A 53 21.02 3.75 -6.12
C LEU A 53 20.70 3.27 -4.71
N GLU A 54 21.73 3.11 -3.88
CA GLU A 54 21.53 2.96 -2.46
C GLU A 54 20.64 4.11 -2.03
N ILE A 55 19.51 3.82 -1.40
CA ILE A 55 18.61 4.86 -0.92
C ILE A 55 19.36 5.60 0.18
N ILE A 56 19.97 6.72 -0.17
CA ILE A 56 20.68 7.58 0.76
C ILE A 56 19.63 8.42 1.49
N PRO A 57 19.46 8.27 2.80
CA PRO A 57 18.55 9.12 3.56
C PRO A 57 19.05 10.56 3.56
N PHE A 58 18.13 11.52 3.45
CA PHE A 58 18.41 12.94 3.54
C PHE A 58 18.89 13.36 4.94
N ILE A 59 18.27 12.82 6.00
CA ILE A 59 18.67 13.05 7.40
C ILE A 59 18.65 11.72 8.17
N ILE A 60 19.58 11.53 9.10
CA ILE A 60 19.66 10.35 9.98
C ILE A 60 19.72 10.77 11.45
N TYR A 61 18.81 10.24 12.26
CA TYR A 61 18.81 10.31 13.72
C TYR A 61 19.12 8.92 14.29
N ASN A 62 20.36 8.72 14.75
CA ASN A 62 20.86 7.40 15.17
C ASN A 62 20.32 6.94 16.55
N ASN A 63 19.95 7.89 17.42
CA ASN A 63 19.32 7.58 18.70
C ASN A 63 18.09 8.47 18.89
N VAL A 64 16.92 7.90 18.59
CA VAL A 64 15.64 8.61 18.69
C VAL A 64 15.37 9.14 20.11
N LYS A 65 15.78 8.44 21.17
CA LYS A 65 15.53 8.90 22.55
C LYS A 65 16.35 10.13 22.90
N LYS A 66 17.60 10.21 22.43
CA LYS A 66 18.47 11.37 22.64
C LYS A 66 18.04 12.54 21.76
N ASP A 67 17.69 12.27 20.51
CA ASP A 67 17.49 13.29 19.48
C ASP A 67 16.03 13.82 19.43
N ARG A 68 15.18 13.48 20.41
CA ARG A 68 13.73 13.78 20.40
C ARG A 68 13.42 15.25 20.09
N LYS A 69 14.11 16.18 20.74
CA LYS A 69 13.89 17.62 20.55
C LYS A 69 14.32 18.06 19.15
N LEU A 70 15.51 17.62 18.74
CA LEU A 70 16.10 17.93 17.42
C LEU A 70 15.21 17.42 16.27
N ILE A 71 14.72 16.18 16.38
CA ILE A 71 13.81 15.57 15.40
C ILE A 71 12.60 16.46 15.16
N ILE A 72 12.01 17.02 16.20
CA ILE A 72 10.79 17.83 16.08
C ILE A 72 11.10 19.22 15.52
N GLU A 73 12.19 19.84 15.97
CA GLU A 73 12.59 21.19 15.54
C GLU A 73 13.01 21.22 14.06
N GLU A 74 13.85 20.28 13.64
CA GLU A 74 14.37 20.24 12.26
C GLU A 74 13.30 19.89 11.22
N ASN A 75 12.23 19.20 11.63
CA ASN A 75 11.17 18.72 10.74
C ASN A 75 9.87 19.53 10.83
N ASN A 76 9.89 20.69 11.49
CA ASN A 76 8.72 21.53 11.71
C ASN A 76 8.12 22.04 10.40
N LYS A 77 6.84 21.73 10.15
CA LYS A 77 6.08 22.11 8.94
C LYS A 77 6.71 21.61 7.63
N LYS A 78 7.56 20.59 7.69
CA LYS A 78 8.17 20.00 6.49
C LYS A 78 7.39 18.75 6.08
N PRO A 79 6.88 18.69 4.84
CA PRO A 79 6.35 17.45 4.29
C PRO A 79 7.50 16.50 3.92
N GLY A 80 7.25 15.20 3.99
CA GLY A 80 8.24 14.22 3.56
C GLY A 80 7.95 12.79 3.97
N ILE A 81 8.90 11.92 3.61
CA ILE A 81 8.85 10.48 3.79
C ILE A 81 9.92 10.12 4.80
N TYR A 82 9.53 9.33 5.80
CA TYR A 82 10.41 8.90 6.88
C TYR A 82 10.42 7.38 6.99
N LYS A 83 11.53 6.87 7.53
CA LYS A 83 11.75 5.46 7.79
C LYS A 83 12.20 5.26 9.24
N TRP A 84 11.47 4.43 9.96
CA TRP A 84 11.91 3.91 11.25
C TRP A 84 12.64 2.60 11.02
N THR A 85 13.80 2.39 11.64
CA THR A 85 14.49 1.10 11.63
C THR A 85 14.80 0.66 13.04
N ASN A 86 14.37 -0.55 13.39
CA ASN A 86 14.75 -1.18 14.64
C ASN A 86 16.18 -1.73 14.51
N LYS A 87 17.07 -1.30 15.40
CA LYS A 87 18.50 -1.67 15.38
C LYS A 87 18.77 -3.10 15.85
N ILE A 88 17.83 -3.73 16.55
CA ILE A 88 17.94 -5.11 17.04
C ILE A 88 17.44 -6.10 15.98
N SER A 89 16.25 -5.85 15.43
CA SER A 89 15.61 -6.77 14.48
C SER A 89 15.88 -6.44 13.01
N GLU A 90 16.49 -5.29 12.73
CA GLU A 90 16.74 -4.71 11.40
C GLU A 90 15.48 -4.44 10.57
N LYS A 91 14.30 -4.68 11.15
CA LYS A 91 13.01 -4.42 10.52
C LYS A 91 12.70 -2.93 10.50
N SER A 92 12.06 -2.50 9.41
CA SER A 92 11.75 -1.10 9.16
C SER A 92 10.26 -0.84 8.95
N TYR A 93 9.88 0.43 9.11
CA TYR A 93 8.58 1.01 8.77
C TYR A 93 8.80 2.26 7.91
N ILE A 94 7.97 2.48 6.91
CA ILE A 94 7.97 3.67 6.07
C ILE A 94 6.62 4.37 6.18
N GLY A 95 6.63 5.70 6.24
CA GLY A 95 5.42 6.50 6.15
C GLY A 95 5.71 7.89 5.62
N SER A 96 4.65 8.61 5.27
CA SER A 96 4.72 10.01 4.87
C SER A 96 3.93 10.92 5.83
N ALA A 97 4.20 12.22 5.78
CA ALA A 97 3.40 13.24 6.44
C ALA A 97 3.51 14.59 5.73
N ILE A 98 2.45 15.39 5.81
CA ILE A 98 2.46 16.81 5.37
C ILE A 98 3.28 17.66 6.36
N ASP A 99 3.22 17.31 7.64
CA ASP A 99 4.00 17.94 8.70
C ASP A 99 4.69 16.83 9.50
N LEU A 100 5.95 16.56 9.13
CA LEU A 100 6.77 15.54 9.76
C LEU A 100 6.88 15.77 11.26
N SER A 101 7.05 17.01 11.73
CA SER A 101 7.15 17.27 13.18
C SER A 101 5.92 16.80 13.95
N LYS A 102 4.70 17.07 13.45
CA LYS A 102 3.47 16.62 14.10
C LYS A 102 3.40 15.10 14.12
N ARG A 103 3.65 14.46 12.97
CA ARG A 103 3.59 13.00 12.85
C ARG A 103 4.63 12.32 13.74
N LEU A 104 5.86 12.83 13.77
CA LEU A 104 6.94 12.26 14.58
C LEU A 104 6.70 12.51 16.07
N LYS A 105 6.07 13.63 16.46
CA LYS A 105 5.67 13.88 17.85
C LYS A 105 4.72 12.80 18.37
N ASP A 106 3.78 12.38 17.55
CA ASP A 106 2.86 11.28 17.88
C ASP A 106 3.62 9.97 18.15
N TYR A 107 4.56 9.61 17.26
CA TYR A 107 5.41 8.43 17.46
C TYR A 107 6.25 8.49 18.72
N LEU A 108 6.72 9.68 19.10
CA LEU A 108 7.54 9.87 20.29
C LEU A 108 6.72 9.80 21.60
N SER A 109 5.39 9.81 21.55
CA SER A 109 4.53 9.83 22.73
C SER A 109 4.02 8.42 23.09
N PRO A 110 4.54 7.75 24.16
CA PRO A 110 4.08 6.41 24.54
C PRO A 110 2.58 6.33 24.80
N SER A 111 2.02 7.34 25.48
CA SER A 111 0.59 7.39 25.78
C SER A 111 -0.28 7.52 24.52
N TYR A 112 0.21 8.22 23.49
CA TYR A 112 -0.44 8.26 22.19
C TYR A 112 -0.40 6.88 21.53
N LEU A 113 0.76 6.23 21.50
CA LEU A 113 0.92 4.90 20.91
C LEU A 113 -0.02 3.87 21.56
N GLU A 114 -0.05 3.85 22.90
CA GLU A 114 -0.91 2.96 23.69
C GLU A 114 -2.40 3.20 23.39
N LYS A 115 -2.82 4.47 23.38
CA LYS A 115 -4.21 4.86 23.07
C LYS A 115 -4.61 4.43 21.66
N GLU A 116 -3.76 4.64 20.67
CA GLU A 116 -4.06 4.27 19.28
C GLU A 116 -4.10 2.75 19.09
N LEU A 117 -3.30 2.00 19.86
CA LEU A 117 -3.32 0.53 19.83
C LEU A 117 -4.63 -0.09 20.36
N LEU A 118 -5.45 0.68 21.09
CA LEU A 118 -6.80 0.25 21.48
C LEU A 118 -7.79 0.24 20.31
N LYS A 119 -7.51 1.04 19.26
CA LYS A 119 -8.40 1.23 18.10
C LYS A 119 -7.87 0.54 16.85
N HIS A 120 -6.55 0.49 16.71
CA HIS A 120 -5.88 0.10 15.49
C HIS A 120 -4.75 -0.88 15.78
N ASN A 121 -4.56 -1.84 14.88
CA ASN A 121 -3.41 -2.74 14.96
C ASN A 121 -2.24 -2.13 14.17
N SER A 122 -1.30 -1.48 14.85
CA SER A 122 -0.08 -0.90 14.26
C SER A 122 1.17 -1.66 14.71
N ILE A 123 1.88 -2.29 13.77
CA ILE A 123 3.08 -3.09 14.09
C ILE A 123 4.22 -2.17 14.58
N ILE A 124 4.43 -1.02 13.93
CA ILE A 124 5.47 -0.07 14.33
C ILE A 124 5.22 0.49 15.75
N TYR A 125 3.98 0.78 16.13
CA TYR A 125 3.67 1.25 17.49
C TYR A 125 4.02 0.19 18.54
N LYS A 126 3.62 -1.07 18.30
CA LYS A 126 3.98 -2.21 19.16
C LYS A 126 5.50 -2.40 19.23
N ALA A 127 6.20 -2.26 18.11
CA ALA A 127 7.66 -2.42 18.07
C ALA A 127 8.37 -1.31 18.86
N ILE A 128 7.96 -0.05 18.72
CA ILE A 128 8.52 1.06 19.49
C ILE A 128 8.32 0.86 20.99
N LEU A 129 7.11 0.50 21.42
CA LEU A 129 6.82 0.23 22.84
C LEU A 129 7.59 -0.98 23.38
N LYS A 130 7.73 -2.05 22.57
CA LYS A 130 8.41 -3.29 22.98
C LYS A 130 9.92 -3.13 23.10
N TYR A 131 10.57 -2.49 22.11
CA TYR A 131 12.03 -2.41 22.05
C TYR A 131 12.58 -1.09 22.59
N GLY A 132 11.74 -0.08 22.80
CA GLY A 132 12.16 1.23 23.31
C GLY A 132 12.86 2.10 22.26
N TYR A 133 12.76 3.42 22.42
CA TYR A 133 13.29 4.40 21.46
C TYR A 133 14.81 4.34 21.26
N ASP A 134 15.57 3.92 22.28
CA ASP A 134 17.03 3.77 22.19
C ASP A 134 17.45 2.76 21.11
N ASN A 135 16.58 1.79 20.80
CA ASN A 135 16.81 0.73 19.83
C ASN A 135 16.24 1.05 18.44
N PHE A 136 15.86 2.30 18.18
CA PHE A 136 15.45 2.76 16.87
C PHE A 136 16.39 3.84 16.33
N LYS A 137 16.55 3.82 15.00
CA LYS A 137 16.99 4.98 14.22
C LYS A 137 15.81 5.51 13.41
N LEU A 138 15.79 6.81 13.17
CA LEU A 138 14.83 7.49 12.32
C LEU A 138 15.59 8.13 11.16
N GLU A 139 15.11 7.90 9.95
CA GLU A 139 15.70 8.42 8.72
C GLU A 139 14.64 9.24 7.98
N ILE A 140 14.97 10.46 7.58
CA ILE A 140 14.14 11.20 6.60
C ILE A 140 14.68 10.82 5.24
N LEU A 141 13.88 10.15 4.42
CA LEU A 141 14.29 9.67 3.11
C LEU A 141 14.23 10.79 2.08
N GLU A 142 13.17 11.59 2.13
CA GLU A 142 12.90 12.61 1.14
C GLU A 142 11.98 13.70 1.73
N HIS A 143 12.25 14.96 1.43
CA HIS A 143 11.25 16.02 1.53
C HIS A 143 10.52 16.14 0.20
N SER A 144 9.19 16.05 0.23
CA SER A 144 8.34 16.01 -0.97
C SER A 144 7.20 17.00 -0.85
N ASN A 145 6.67 17.44 -1.99
CA ASN A 145 5.43 18.20 -2.04
C ASN A 145 4.26 17.35 -1.53
N LYS A 146 3.22 18.00 -1.00
CA LYS A 146 2.05 17.36 -0.40
C LYS A 146 1.32 16.45 -1.39
N GLU A 147 1.29 16.86 -2.64
CA GLU A 147 0.57 16.19 -3.73
C GLU A 147 1.20 14.82 -4.05
N ASN A 148 2.51 14.69 -3.84
CA ASN A 148 3.27 13.50 -4.24
C ASN A 148 3.55 12.54 -3.07
N LEU A 149 3.15 12.88 -1.83
CA LEU A 149 3.53 12.12 -0.63
C LEU A 149 3.16 10.64 -0.72
N ILE A 150 1.96 10.32 -1.22
CA ILE A 150 1.48 8.93 -1.33
C ILE A 150 2.25 8.17 -2.40
N GLU A 151 2.51 8.80 -3.55
CA GLU A 151 3.29 8.20 -4.64
C GLU A 151 4.74 7.91 -4.18
N ARG A 152 5.36 8.87 -3.51
CA ARG A 152 6.73 8.71 -2.98
C ARG A 152 6.79 7.68 -1.86
N GLU A 153 5.81 7.67 -0.95
CA GLU A 153 5.69 6.62 0.07
C GLU A 153 5.59 5.23 -0.57
N GLN A 154 4.76 5.08 -1.61
CA GLN A 154 4.62 3.82 -2.36
C GLN A 154 5.96 3.39 -2.97
N HIS A 155 6.67 4.30 -3.65
CA HIS A 155 7.97 4.03 -4.24
C HIS A 155 8.97 3.45 -3.22
N PHE A 156 9.04 4.03 -2.03
CA PHE A 156 9.91 3.55 -0.96
C PHE A 156 9.43 2.23 -0.34
N ILE A 157 8.12 2.02 -0.18
CA ILE A 157 7.56 0.74 0.28
C ILE A 157 7.90 -0.39 -0.70
N ASP A 158 7.74 -0.16 -2.01
CA ASP A 158 8.00 -1.19 -3.03
C ASP A 158 9.48 -1.53 -3.14
N THR A 159 10.34 -0.52 -2.98
CA THR A 159 11.80 -0.69 -3.07
C THR A 159 12.37 -1.36 -1.81
N ILE A 160 11.97 -0.92 -0.62
CA ILE A 160 12.57 -1.38 0.65
C ILE A 160 11.83 -2.61 1.22
N LYS A 161 10.53 -2.77 0.93
CA LYS A 161 9.65 -3.83 1.48
C LYS A 161 9.68 -3.89 3.02
N PRO A 162 9.34 -2.78 3.70
CA PRO A 162 9.45 -2.65 5.15
C PRO A 162 8.53 -3.63 5.91
N ALA A 163 9.11 -4.41 6.82
CA ALA A 163 8.41 -5.47 7.54
C ALA A 163 7.33 -4.98 8.53
N TYR A 164 7.35 -3.71 8.94
CA TYR A 164 6.35 -3.15 9.84
C TYR A 164 5.19 -2.45 9.12
N ASN A 165 5.24 -2.30 7.79
CA ASN A 165 4.10 -1.84 7.00
C ASN A 165 3.13 -3.01 6.80
N ILE A 166 1.88 -2.84 7.24
CA ILE A 166 0.85 -3.89 7.14
C ILE A 166 0.26 -3.96 5.74
N CYS A 167 0.02 -2.79 5.15
CA CYS A 167 -0.46 -2.65 3.78
C CYS A 167 0.76 -2.49 2.86
N SER A 168 0.72 -3.20 1.72
CA SER A 168 1.69 -3.01 0.63
C SER A 168 1.41 -1.74 -0.19
N THR A 169 0.17 -1.25 -0.14
CA THR A 169 -0.24 -0.02 -0.84
C THR A 169 -0.32 1.15 0.13
N ALA A 170 0.40 2.24 -0.15
CA ALA A 170 0.38 3.48 0.60
C ALA A 170 -1.02 4.13 0.56
N GLY A 171 -1.43 4.76 1.65
CA GLY A 171 -2.72 5.47 1.75
C GLY A 171 -3.98 4.60 1.64
N SER A 172 -3.86 3.29 1.46
CA SER A 172 -5.00 2.40 1.24
C SER A 172 -4.91 1.10 2.04
N SER A 173 -6.06 0.56 2.41
CA SER A 173 -6.19 -0.80 2.96
C SER A 173 -6.44 -1.85 1.87
N PHE A 174 -6.48 -1.43 0.60
CA PHE A 174 -6.66 -2.30 -0.55
C PHE A 174 -5.54 -3.36 -0.63
N ASN A 175 -5.90 -4.59 -1.00
CA ASN A 175 -5.01 -5.75 -1.01
C ASN A 175 -4.33 -6.09 0.33
N ARG A 176 -4.83 -5.59 1.47
CA ARG A 176 -4.33 -6.05 2.78
C ARG A 176 -4.48 -7.57 2.87
N PRO A 177 -3.38 -8.33 3.09
CA PRO A 177 -3.46 -9.77 3.18
C PRO A 177 -4.37 -10.15 4.35
N THR A 178 -5.45 -10.86 4.05
CA THR A 178 -6.34 -11.40 5.07
C THR A 178 -5.68 -12.66 5.64
N ARG A 179 -5.54 -12.75 6.97
CA ARG A 179 -5.05 -13.97 7.62
C ARG A 179 -5.94 -15.15 7.22
N LEU A 180 -5.33 -16.32 6.93
CA LEU A 180 -6.06 -17.53 6.53
C LEU A 180 -7.24 -17.83 7.47
N GLU A 181 -7.00 -17.76 8.78
CA GLU A 181 -8.04 -17.95 9.81
C GLU A 181 -9.23 -16.98 9.65
N THR A 182 -8.97 -15.69 9.40
CA THR A 182 -10.04 -14.70 9.18
C THR A 182 -10.81 -14.99 7.90
N ARG A 183 -10.09 -15.36 6.83
CA ARG A 183 -10.70 -15.77 5.56
C ARG A 183 -11.61 -16.98 5.76
N ASP A 184 -11.16 -17.97 6.53
CA ASP A 184 -11.92 -19.19 6.77
C ASP A 184 -13.13 -18.95 7.67
N LYS A 185 -13.03 -18.09 8.70
CA LYS A 185 -14.18 -17.61 9.48
C LYS A 185 -15.21 -16.88 8.63
N LEU A 186 -14.77 -16.00 7.73
CA LEU A 186 -15.66 -15.29 6.81
C LEU A 186 -16.33 -16.24 5.82
N LYS A 187 -15.60 -17.23 5.29
CA LYS A 187 -16.16 -18.29 4.44
C LYS A 187 -17.20 -19.12 5.19
N ALA A 188 -16.91 -19.56 6.40
CA ALA A 188 -17.86 -20.30 7.23
C ALA A 188 -19.12 -19.48 7.54
N ALA A 189 -18.97 -18.20 7.92
CA ALA A 189 -20.09 -17.30 8.14
C ALA A 189 -20.93 -17.08 6.86
N TRP A 190 -20.30 -17.04 5.68
CA TRP A 190 -21.01 -16.93 4.40
C TRP A 190 -21.79 -18.21 4.07
N ILE A 191 -21.22 -19.40 4.31
CA ILE A 191 -21.91 -20.69 4.14
C ILE A 191 -23.13 -20.75 5.06
N ILE A 192 -22.96 -20.44 6.34
CA ILE A 192 -24.07 -20.39 7.31
C ILE A 192 -25.17 -19.41 6.85
N ARG A 193 -24.80 -18.22 6.35
CA ARG A 193 -25.78 -17.27 5.80
C ARG A 193 -26.49 -17.80 4.57
N LYS A 194 -25.82 -18.58 3.73
CA LYS A 194 -26.40 -19.19 2.53
C LYS A 194 -27.35 -20.33 2.88
N GLU A 195 -26.97 -21.19 3.83
CA GLU A 195 -27.79 -22.30 4.32
C GLU A 195 -29.00 -21.81 5.12
N ASN A 196 -28.82 -20.76 5.93
CA ASN A 196 -29.91 -20.10 6.67
C ASN A 196 -30.73 -19.12 5.81
N GLN A 197 -30.65 -19.17 4.47
CA GLN A 197 -31.66 -18.52 3.62
C GLN A 197 -32.97 -19.31 3.67
N VAL A 198 -33.60 -19.32 4.84
CA VAL A 198 -34.97 -19.81 5.01
C VAL A 198 -35.91 -18.74 4.46
N GLY A 199 -36.79 -19.14 3.53
CA GLY A 199 -37.80 -18.25 2.93
C GLY A 199 -37.31 -17.46 1.72
N VAL A 200 -36.74 -18.14 0.71
CA VAL A 200 -36.64 -17.57 -0.64
C VAL A 200 -38.08 -17.24 -1.09
N LYS A 201 -38.41 -15.95 -1.05
CA LYS A 201 -39.73 -15.45 -1.44
C LYS A 201 -39.84 -15.55 -2.95
N HIS A 202 -40.57 -16.56 -3.41
CA HIS A 202 -40.88 -16.72 -4.81
C HIS A 202 -41.93 -15.68 -5.19
N VAL A 203 -41.90 -15.25 -6.44
CA VAL A 203 -42.88 -14.31 -6.98
C VAL A 203 -43.66 -15.01 -8.08
N GLU A 204 -44.95 -15.19 -7.84
CA GLU A 204 -45.90 -15.64 -8.87
C GLU A 204 -46.38 -14.42 -9.65
N VAL A 205 -46.35 -14.56 -10.98
CA VAL A 205 -46.80 -13.56 -11.94
C VAL A 205 -47.91 -14.19 -12.75
N THR A 206 -49.14 -13.75 -12.52
CA THR A 206 -50.32 -14.22 -13.26
C THR A 206 -50.72 -13.18 -14.30
N ASP A 207 -50.73 -13.60 -15.56
CA ASP A 207 -51.27 -12.83 -16.68
C ASP A 207 -52.81 -12.90 -16.64
N LEU A 208 -53.45 -11.73 -16.52
CA LEU A 208 -54.91 -11.64 -16.40
C LEU A 208 -55.64 -11.85 -17.73
N GLU A 209 -54.94 -11.73 -18.88
CA GLU A 209 -55.53 -11.92 -20.21
C GLU A 209 -55.57 -13.41 -20.58
N THR A 210 -54.49 -14.13 -20.29
CA THR A 210 -54.34 -15.55 -20.67
C THR A 210 -54.61 -16.53 -19.52
N GLY A 211 -54.63 -16.04 -18.27
CA GLY A 211 -54.74 -16.87 -17.07
C GLY A 211 -53.47 -17.64 -16.71
N ASN A 212 -52.38 -17.48 -17.46
CA ASN A 212 -51.13 -18.19 -17.24
C ASN A 212 -50.36 -17.63 -16.05
N THR A 213 -49.81 -18.50 -15.20
CA THR A 213 -48.98 -18.12 -14.05
C THR A 213 -47.56 -18.64 -14.20
N VAL A 214 -46.58 -17.75 -14.03
CA VAL A 214 -45.15 -18.08 -14.01
C VAL A 214 -44.57 -17.74 -12.64
N THR A 215 -43.71 -18.61 -12.09
CA THR A 215 -43.07 -18.42 -10.79
C THR A 215 -41.59 -18.12 -10.97
N TYR A 216 -41.10 -17.07 -10.30
CA TYR A 216 -39.69 -16.69 -10.26
C TYR A 216 -39.11 -16.87 -8.86
N ASN A 217 -37.79 -17.11 -8.77
CA ASN A 217 -37.10 -17.36 -7.50
C ASN A 217 -36.84 -16.09 -6.69
N SER A 218 -37.02 -14.90 -7.27
CA SER A 218 -36.88 -13.63 -6.55
C SER A 218 -37.54 -12.45 -7.24
N ILE A 219 -37.80 -11.38 -6.48
CA ILE A 219 -38.23 -10.06 -7.00
C ILE A 219 -37.28 -9.53 -8.08
N ARG A 220 -35.97 -9.78 -7.94
CA ARG A 220 -34.97 -9.30 -8.92
C ARG A 220 -35.08 -10.06 -10.23
N GLU A 221 -35.26 -11.38 -10.16
CA GLU A 221 -35.47 -12.22 -11.34
C GLU A 221 -36.78 -11.83 -12.06
N THR A 222 -37.87 -11.62 -11.31
CA THR A 222 -39.12 -11.10 -11.87
C THR A 222 -38.93 -9.74 -12.54
N ALA A 223 -38.17 -8.85 -11.91
CA ALA A 223 -37.90 -7.53 -12.48
C ALA A 223 -37.12 -7.61 -13.80
N VAL A 224 -36.15 -8.53 -13.90
CA VAL A 224 -35.44 -8.79 -15.16
C VAL A 224 -36.40 -9.34 -16.21
N ALA A 225 -37.22 -10.34 -15.87
CA ALA A 225 -38.17 -10.95 -16.80
C ALA A 225 -39.23 -9.95 -17.31
N LEU A 226 -39.68 -9.03 -16.45
CA LEU A 226 -40.63 -7.98 -16.79
C LEU A 226 -39.96 -6.68 -17.28
N ASN A 227 -38.64 -6.70 -17.51
CA ASN A 227 -37.83 -5.57 -17.95
C ASN A 227 -38.09 -4.27 -17.17
N THR A 228 -38.06 -4.36 -15.84
CA THR A 228 -38.37 -3.25 -14.94
C THR A 228 -37.45 -3.23 -13.72
N SER A 229 -37.66 -2.28 -12.81
CA SER A 229 -36.90 -2.21 -11.57
C SER A 229 -37.52 -3.08 -10.48
N HIS A 230 -36.67 -3.77 -9.72
CA HIS A 230 -37.08 -4.59 -8.58
C HIS A 230 -37.77 -3.77 -7.47
N THR A 231 -37.53 -2.45 -7.41
CA THR A 231 -38.21 -1.52 -6.51
C THR A 231 -39.67 -1.31 -6.93
N LEU A 232 -39.96 -1.19 -8.23
CA LEU A 232 -41.33 -1.14 -8.75
C LEU A 232 -42.07 -2.44 -8.47
N ILE A 233 -41.50 -3.60 -8.82
CA ILE A 233 -42.12 -4.90 -8.53
C ILE A 233 -42.50 -5.02 -7.04
N ARG A 234 -41.59 -4.64 -6.14
CA ARG A 234 -41.87 -4.63 -4.69
C ARG A 234 -43.01 -3.68 -4.32
N LYS A 235 -43.06 -2.47 -4.89
CA LYS A 235 -44.14 -1.50 -4.66
C LYS A 235 -45.51 -2.08 -5.06
N TYR A 236 -45.58 -2.68 -6.25
CA TYR A 236 -46.83 -3.25 -6.76
C TYR A 236 -47.29 -4.46 -5.94
N ILE A 237 -46.38 -5.33 -5.53
CA ILE A 237 -46.67 -6.44 -4.62
C ILE A 237 -47.21 -5.92 -3.28
N ASN A 238 -46.51 -4.97 -2.65
CA ASN A 238 -46.91 -4.44 -1.33
C ASN A 238 -48.26 -3.74 -1.36
N ASN A 239 -48.55 -3.02 -2.45
CA ASN A 239 -49.80 -2.29 -2.63
C ASN A 239 -50.92 -3.16 -3.22
N GLN A 240 -50.63 -4.44 -3.54
CA GLN A 240 -51.55 -5.36 -4.21
C GLN A 240 -52.13 -4.79 -5.52
N GLN A 241 -51.32 -4.01 -6.24
CA GLN A 241 -51.71 -3.34 -7.49
C GLN A 241 -51.40 -4.20 -8.72
N ILE A 242 -52.24 -4.08 -9.76
CA ILE A 242 -51.99 -4.74 -11.04
C ILE A 242 -50.86 -4.03 -11.77
N PHE A 243 -49.80 -4.75 -12.09
CA PHE A 243 -48.67 -4.23 -12.84
C PHE A 243 -49.01 -4.15 -14.33
N LEU A 244 -48.79 -2.97 -14.94
CA LEU A 244 -49.10 -2.69 -16.36
C LEU A 244 -50.56 -3.00 -16.76
N ASN A 245 -51.51 -2.97 -15.82
CA ASN A 245 -52.89 -3.39 -16.03
C ASN A 245 -53.05 -4.83 -16.59
N LYS A 246 -52.00 -5.64 -16.52
CA LYS A 246 -51.93 -6.98 -17.13
C LYS A 246 -51.52 -8.08 -16.15
N TYR A 247 -50.58 -7.79 -15.26
CA TYR A 247 -49.96 -8.81 -14.41
C TYR A 247 -50.33 -8.63 -12.93
N LYS A 248 -50.80 -9.70 -12.31
CA LYS A 248 -50.98 -9.80 -10.85
C LYS A 248 -49.73 -10.45 -10.24
N LEU A 249 -49.13 -9.78 -9.26
CA LEU A 249 -47.87 -10.19 -8.63
C LEU A 249 -48.12 -10.61 -7.17
N THR A 250 -47.72 -11.83 -6.78
CA THR A 250 -47.89 -12.34 -5.42
C THR A 250 -46.61 -12.97 -4.88
N ILE A 251 -46.32 -12.76 -3.60
CA ILE A 251 -45.22 -13.45 -2.91
C ILE A 251 -45.72 -14.80 -2.40
N LYS A 252 -44.98 -15.85 -2.74
CA LYS A 252 -45.13 -17.19 -2.17
C LYS A 252 -43.98 -17.43 -1.20
N THR A 253 -44.34 -17.61 0.08
CA THR A 253 -43.43 -18.01 1.16
C THR A 253 -43.29 -19.51 1.23
#